data_AF-A0A662PVY8-F1
#
_entry.id   AF-A0A662PVY8-F1
#
_cell.length_a   1.000
_cell.length_b   1.000
_cell.length_c   1.000
_cell.angle_alpha   90.00
_cell.angle_beta   90.00
_cell.angle_gamma   90.00
#
_symmetry.space_group_name_H-M   'P 1'
#
loop_
_entity.id
_entity.type
_entity.pdbx_description
1 polymer ?
#
loop_
_entity_poly.entity_id
_entity_poly.type
_entity_poly.pdbx_seq_one_letter_code
_entity_poly.pdbx_strand_id
1 'polypeptide(L)'
;MPEEENEVLRDVEEEVKRVLRERRVKPVARKPLTVRYFKSIEQVSEKPLEKLLEDGILLIALREDSMSRVKPLIEKLAERVKEVNGDIYLVRWPSLLIAGDKARIEVHEPGS
;
A
#
# COMPACT_ATOMS: atom_id res chain seq x y z
N MET A 1 7.37 -21.63 -4.43
CA MET A 1 8.68 -20.96 -4.35
C MET A 1 9.67 -21.94 -3.74
N PRO A 2 10.91 -22.03 -4.24
CA PRO A 2 11.97 -22.84 -3.64
C PRO A 2 12.27 -22.36 -2.20
N GLU A 3 12.70 -23.26 -1.31
CA GLU A 3 12.91 -22.95 0.11
C GLU A 3 14.02 -21.91 0.35
N GLU A 4 15.05 -21.88 -0.51
CA GLU A 4 16.15 -20.91 -0.44
C GLU A 4 15.68 -19.45 -0.66
N GLU A 5 14.75 -19.21 -1.59
CA GLU A 5 14.20 -17.86 -1.81
C GLU A 5 13.45 -17.36 -0.58
N ASN A 6 12.80 -18.26 0.17
CA ASN A 6 12.08 -17.90 1.39
C ASN A 6 13.02 -17.56 2.55
N GLU A 7 14.19 -18.20 2.65
CA GLU A 7 15.19 -17.87 3.66
C GLU A 7 15.79 -16.49 3.41
N VAL A 8 16.21 -16.20 2.18
CA VAL A 8 16.75 -14.87 1.80
C VAL A 8 15.73 -13.76 2.06
N LEU A 9 14.45 -13.97 1.75
CA LEU A 9 13.40 -12.99 2.01
C LEU A 9 13.23 -12.72 3.51
N ARG A 10 13.29 -13.76 4.37
CA ARG A 10 13.21 -13.59 5.82
C ARG A 10 14.38 -12.80 6.37
N ASP A 11 15.59 -13.09 5.90
CA ASP A 11 16.79 -12.37 6.35
C ASP A 11 16.70 -10.88 6.01
N VAL A 12 16.24 -10.56 4.79
CA VAL A 12 15.98 -9.18 4.38
C VAL A 12 14.90 -8.53 5.25
N GLU A 13 13.81 -9.23 5.55
CA GLU A 13 12.75 -8.69 6.43
C GLU A 13 13.28 -8.39 7.85
N GLU A 14 14.08 -9.28 8.42
CA GLU A 14 14.66 -9.08 9.76
C GLU A 14 15.66 -7.93 9.79
N GLU A 15 16.48 -7.79 8.75
CA GLU A 15 17.40 -6.66 8.60
C GLU A 15 16.64 -5.33 8.54
N VAL A 16 15.57 -5.26 7.75
CA VAL A 16 14.71 -4.06 7.66
C VAL A 16 14.07 -3.75 9.02
N LYS A 17 13.57 -4.75 9.75
CA LYS A 17 13.01 -4.56 11.10
C LYS A 17 14.06 -4.02 12.07
N ARG A 18 15.30 -4.52 12.00
CA ARG A 18 16.42 -4.06 12.83
C ARG A 18 16.70 -2.57 12.60
N VAL A 19 16.91 -2.17 11.35
CA VAL A 19 17.17 -0.76 10.99
C VAL A 19 16.05 0.17 11.45
N LEU A 20 14.79 -0.26 11.33
CA LEU A 20 13.63 0.52 11.78
C LEU A 20 13.58 0.67 13.31
N ARG A 21 14.00 -0.33 14.07
CA ARG A 21 14.07 -0.27 15.55
C ARG A 21 15.16 0.67 16.05
N GLU A 22 16.28 0.75 15.34
CA GLU A 22 17.43 1.60 15.70
C GLU A 22 17.17 3.09 15.40
N ARG A 23 16.24 3.41 14.50
CA ARG A 23 15.81 4.79 14.26
C ARG A 23 14.99 5.33 15.42
N ARG A 24 15.63 6.11 16.31
CA ARG A 24 14.95 7.09 17.17
C ARG A 24 14.33 8.19 16.31
N VAL A 25 13.06 8.05 15.98
CA VAL A 25 12.31 9.09 15.25
C VAL A 25 12.22 10.32 16.15
N LYS A 26 12.93 11.40 15.79
CA LYS A 26 12.73 12.71 16.43
C LYS A 26 11.26 13.11 16.26
N PRO A 27 10.59 13.65 17.30
CA PRO A 27 9.19 14.01 17.19
C PRO A 27 9.04 15.06 16.08
N VAL A 28 8.38 14.67 14.99
CA VAL A 28 8.02 15.58 13.92
C VAL A 28 6.82 16.37 14.42
N ALA A 29 6.89 17.71 14.39
CA ALA A 29 5.82 18.59 14.86
C ALA A 29 4.51 18.48 14.05
N ARG A 30 4.50 17.66 12.98
CA ARG A 30 3.34 17.37 12.13
C ARG A 30 2.86 15.94 12.38
N LYS A 31 1.54 15.75 12.31
CA LYS A 31 0.92 14.43 12.35
C LYS A 31 1.60 13.54 11.30
N PRO A 32 2.17 12.37 11.68
CA PRO A 32 2.90 11.55 10.73
C PRO A 32 1.94 10.99 9.67
N LEU A 33 2.36 11.06 8.39
CA LEU A 33 1.68 10.36 7.31
C LEU A 33 1.72 8.87 7.61
N THR A 34 0.55 8.24 7.73
CA THR A 34 0.45 6.82 8.10
C THR A 34 0.32 5.96 6.86
N VAL A 35 1.26 5.04 6.63
CA VAL A 35 1.10 3.99 5.62
C VAL A 35 0.39 2.80 6.25
N ARG A 36 -0.79 2.47 5.76
CA ARG A 36 -1.59 1.33 6.24
C ARG A 36 -1.47 0.19 5.24
N TYR A 37 -0.95 -0.94 5.68
CA TYR A 37 -0.83 -2.14 4.86
C TYR A 37 -1.96 -3.13 5.13
N PHE A 38 -2.66 -3.54 4.06
CA PHE A 38 -3.70 -4.55 4.07
C PHE A 38 -3.25 -5.78 3.27
N LYS A 39 -3.51 -6.97 3.83
CA LYS A 39 -3.12 -8.24 3.23
C LYS A 39 -4.14 -8.79 2.23
N SER A 40 -5.32 -8.17 2.15
CA SER A 40 -6.32 -8.44 1.13
C SER A 40 -7.24 -7.24 0.91
N ILE A 41 -7.84 -7.15 -0.28
CA ILE A 41 -8.71 -6.04 -0.69
C ILE A 41 -10.06 -6.05 0.06
N GLU A 42 -10.52 -7.22 0.50
CA GLU A 42 -11.73 -7.40 1.30
C GLU A 42 -11.64 -6.68 2.65
N GLN A 43 -10.42 -6.50 3.19
CA GLN A 43 -10.20 -5.76 4.43
C GLN A 43 -10.44 -4.25 4.29
N VAL A 44 -10.51 -3.76 3.04
CA VAL A 44 -10.69 -2.35 2.67
C VAL A 44 -12.10 -2.10 2.15
N SER A 45 -12.70 -3.06 1.44
CA SER A 45 -13.99 -2.88 0.75
C SER A 45 -15.12 -2.39 1.65
N GLU A 46 -15.17 -2.83 2.91
CA GLU A 46 -16.23 -2.48 3.86
C GLU A 46 -15.93 -1.23 4.70
N LYS A 47 -14.76 -0.61 4.54
CA LYS A 47 -14.35 0.53 5.37
C LYS A 47 -14.60 1.86 4.65
N PRO A 48 -14.93 2.94 5.39
CA PRO A 48 -14.96 4.30 4.83
C PRO A 48 -13.56 4.66 4.32
N LEU A 49 -13.43 4.84 3.01
CA LEU A 49 -12.14 5.07 2.35
C LEU A 49 -11.58 6.44 2.74
N GLU A 50 -12.47 7.40 2.92
CA GLU A 50 -12.21 8.77 3.35
C GLU A 50 -11.42 8.76 4.66
N LYS A 51 -11.88 7.98 5.65
CA LYS A 51 -11.20 7.84 6.96
C LYS A 51 -9.86 7.12 6.85
N LEU A 52 -9.75 6.17 5.93
CA LEU A 52 -8.52 5.43 5.72
C LEU A 52 -7.43 6.28 5.03
N LEU A 53 -7.84 7.29 4.27
CA LEU A 53 -6.97 8.17 3.50
C LEU A 53 -6.75 9.55 4.15
N GLU A 54 -7.59 9.96 5.11
CA GLU A 54 -7.57 11.28 5.77
C GLU A 54 -6.18 11.73 6.24
N ASP A 55 -5.37 10.80 6.74
CA ASP A 55 -3.99 11.05 7.19
C ASP A 55 -3.01 9.96 6.70
N GLY A 56 -3.26 9.36 5.54
CA GLY A 56 -2.45 8.21 5.15
C GLY A 56 -2.51 7.74 3.71
N ILE A 57 -1.65 6.77 3.45
CA ILE A 57 -1.52 6.03 2.20
C ILE A 57 -1.94 4.58 2.51
N LEU A 58 -2.64 3.93 1.59
CA LEU A 58 -2.95 2.52 1.67
C LEU A 58 -2.05 1.72 0.74
N LEU A 59 -1.48 0.64 1.25
CA LEU A 59 -0.86 -0.40 0.45
C LEU A 59 -1.70 -1.67 0.62
N ILE A 60 -2.18 -2.23 -0.49
CA ILE A 60 -3.07 -3.40 -0.49
C ILE A 60 -2.39 -4.51 -1.27
N ALA A 61 -2.07 -5.61 -0.61
CA ALA A 61 -1.78 -6.86 -1.29
C ALA A 61 -3.10 -7.44 -1.81
N LEU A 62 -3.19 -7.60 -3.12
CA LEU A 62 -4.15 -8.46 -3.79
C LEU A 62 -3.62 -9.89 -3.60
N ARG A 63 -4.44 -10.83 -3.16
CA ARG A 63 -4.02 -12.24 -3.18
C ARG A 63 -3.97 -12.71 -4.63
N GLU A 64 -3.36 -13.88 -4.88
CA GLU A 64 -3.47 -14.62 -6.15
C GLU A 64 -4.90 -15.16 -6.38
N ASP A 65 -5.92 -14.37 -6.04
CA ASP A 65 -7.27 -14.61 -6.46
C ASP A 65 -7.34 -14.41 -7.97
N SER A 66 -8.20 -15.18 -8.64
CA SER A 66 -8.36 -15.06 -10.08
C SER A 66 -8.66 -13.60 -10.44
N MET A 67 -7.95 -13.04 -11.42
CA MET A 67 -8.14 -11.66 -11.90
C MET A 67 -9.61 -11.28 -12.14
N SER A 68 -10.43 -12.27 -12.52
CA SER A 68 -11.89 -12.16 -12.69
C SER A 68 -12.65 -11.73 -11.42
N ARG A 69 -12.16 -12.09 -10.23
CA ARG A 69 -12.74 -11.69 -8.94
C ARG A 69 -12.21 -10.34 -8.47
N VAL A 70 -10.93 -10.08 -8.71
CA VAL A 70 -10.24 -8.89 -8.19
C VAL A 70 -10.58 -7.64 -9.01
N LYS A 71 -10.67 -7.76 -10.35
CA LYS A 71 -10.90 -6.61 -11.24
C LYS A 71 -12.15 -5.78 -10.87
N PRO A 72 -13.33 -6.37 -10.64
CA PRO A 72 -14.51 -5.59 -10.23
C PRO A 72 -14.33 -4.86 -8.89
N LEU A 73 -13.51 -5.40 -7.98
CA LEU A 73 -13.20 -4.77 -6.70
C LEU A 73 -12.26 -3.58 -6.89
N ILE A 74 -11.26 -3.70 -7.76
CA ILE A 74 -10.36 -2.61 -8.14
C ILE A 74 -11.13 -1.48 -8.83
N GLU A 75 -12.02 -1.80 -9.77
CA GLU A 75 -12.82 -0.80 -10.48
C GLU A 75 -13.70 0.00 -9.51
N LYS A 76 -14.42 -0.68 -8.60
CA LYS A 76 -15.20 -0.02 -7.55
C LYS A 76 -14.33 0.82 -6.63
N LEU A 77 -13.13 0.35 -6.30
CA LEU A 77 -12.21 1.08 -5.46
C LEU A 77 -11.66 2.33 -6.16
N ALA A 78 -11.34 2.24 -7.44
CA ALA A 78 -10.87 3.37 -8.25
C ALA A 78 -11.91 4.50 -8.34
N GLU A 79 -13.20 4.16 -8.52
CA GLU A 79 -14.29 5.15 -8.49
C GLU A 79 -14.35 5.87 -7.13
N ARG A 80 -14.28 5.12 -6.02
CA ARG A 80 -14.27 5.70 -4.67
C ARG A 80 -13.03 6.58 -4.42
N VAL A 81 -11.86 6.18 -4.93
CA VAL A 81 -10.62 6.99 -4.84
C VAL A 81 -10.79 8.31 -5.59
N LYS A 82 -11.44 8.28 -6.75
CA LYS A 82 -11.75 9.47 -7.54
C LYS A 82 -12.72 10.40 -6.83
N GLU A 83 -13.74 9.87 -6.16
CA GLU A 83 -14.70 10.65 -5.35
C GLU A 83 -14.01 11.44 -4.23
N VAL A 84 -12.91 10.92 -3.68
CA VAL A 84 -12.11 11.60 -2.65
C VAL A 84 -10.91 12.37 -3.19
N ASN A 85 -10.84 12.59 -4.50
CA ASN A 85 -9.74 13.27 -5.19
C ASN A 85 -8.35 12.68 -4.85
N GLY A 86 -8.29 11.36 -4.73
CA GLY A 86 -7.06 10.61 -4.46
C GLY A 86 -6.42 10.02 -5.71
N ASP A 87 -5.25 9.40 -5.50
CA ASP A 87 -4.49 8.66 -6.52
C ASP A 87 -4.55 7.16 -6.24
N ILE A 88 -4.56 6.35 -7.32
CA ILE A 88 -4.44 4.90 -7.25
C ILE A 88 -3.39 4.42 -8.27
N TYR A 89 -2.51 3.52 -7.84
CA TYR A 89 -1.45 2.99 -8.69
C TYR A 89 -1.21 1.50 -8.43
N LEU A 90 -1.00 0.72 -9.49
CA LEU A 90 -0.59 -0.68 -9.39
C LEU A 90 0.94 -0.74 -9.39
N VAL A 91 1.54 -0.91 -8.21
CA VAL A 91 3.01 -0.91 -8.02
C VAL A 91 3.66 -2.07 -8.78
N ARG A 92 3.13 -3.26 -8.56
CA ARG A 92 3.49 -4.52 -9.21
C ARG A 92 2.39 -5.51 -8.88
N TRP A 93 1.94 -6.35 -9.80
CA TRP A 93 1.01 -7.41 -9.42
C TRP A 93 1.64 -8.31 -8.34
N PRO A 94 0.98 -8.57 -7.20
CA PRO A 94 -0.42 -8.26 -6.89
C PRO A 94 -0.54 -7.17 -5.79
N SER A 95 -0.07 -5.95 -6.02
CA SER A 95 -0.03 -4.87 -5.01
C SER A 95 -0.52 -3.52 -5.55
N LEU A 96 -1.46 -2.91 -4.83
CA LEU A 96 -2.02 -1.59 -5.11
C LEU A 96 -1.59 -0.58 -4.06
N LEU A 97 -1.28 0.63 -4.51
CA LEU A 97 -1.01 1.80 -3.69
C LEU A 97 -2.13 2.83 -3.91
N ILE A 98 -2.66 3.40 -2.82
CA ILE A 98 -3.70 4.41 -2.85
C ILE A 98 -3.30 5.57 -1.95
N ALA A 99 -3.40 6.79 -2.47
CA ALA A 99 -3.17 8.02 -1.72
C ALA A 99 -4.46 8.87 -1.70
N GLY A 100 -4.74 9.53 -0.57
CA GLY A 100 -5.79 10.54 -0.48
C GLY A 100 -5.34 11.88 -1.03
N ASP A 101 -6.22 12.88 -1.00
CA ASP A 101 -6.00 14.26 -1.47
C ASP A 101 -4.75 14.96 -0.88
N LYS A 102 -4.31 14.56 0.32
CA LYS A 102 -3.12 15.11 1.00
C LYS A 102 -1.79 14.48 0.58
N ALA A 103 -1.80 13.49 -0.31
CA ALA A 103 -0.60 12.82 -0.82
C ALA A 103 -0.71 12.62 -2.34
N ARG A 104 0.43 12.51 -3.02
CA ARG A 104 0.49 12.21 -4.45
C ARG A 104 1.39 11.03 -4.72
N ILE A 105 1.05 10.24 -5.73
CA ILE A 105 1.90 9.15 -6.22
C ILE A 105 2.70 9.67 -7.41
N GLU A 106 4.02 9.78 -7.23
CA GLU A 106 4.96 10.07 -8.32
C GLU A 106 5.66 8.77 -8.75
N VAL A 107 5.65 8.49 -10.05
CA VAL A 107 6.24 7.28 -10.63
C VAL A 107 7.49 7.67 -11.40
N HIS A 108 8.63 7.09 -11.02
CA HIS A 108 9.90 7.28 -11.71
C HIS A 108 10.24 6.01 -12.48
N GLU A 109 10.26 6.11 -13.81
CA GLU A 109 10.75 5.02 -14.65
C GLU A 109 12.27 5.15 -14.81
N PRO A 110 13.01 4.03 -14.80
CA PRO A 110 14.44 4.08 -15.07
C PRO A 110 14.68 4.51 -16.53
N GLY A 111 15.13 5.75 -16.73
CA GLY A 111 15.64 6.23 -18.04
C GLY A 111 15.04 7.51 -18.62
N SER A 112 14.29 8.32 -17.87
CA SER A 112 13.78 9.63 -18.33
C SER A 112 14.74 10.78 -18.09
#